data_AF-A0A9Q3E6C5-F1
#
_entry.id   AF-A0A9Q3E6C5-F1
#
_cell.length_a   1.000
_cell.length_b   1.000
_cell.length_c   1.000
_cell.angle_alpha   90.00
_cell.angle_beta   90.00
_cell.angle_gamma   90.00
#
_symmetry.space_group_name_H-M   'P 1'
#
loop_
_entity.id
_entity.type
_entity.pdbx_description
1 polymer ?
#
loop_
_entity_poly.entity_id
_entity_poly.type
_entity_poly.pdbx_seq_one_letter_code
_entity_poly.pdbx_strand_id
1 'polypeptide(L)'
;MSQELLKEVPRPKEWPHFSGEGEYEHMEFIRGIDIIKEDFELPDRLVIKRFNTLFTRSAHRWYIKLRQAHGHQSWTWWKATIINKWANDAWRVKVETAFESANFNSDKDKALPWFCQQKDRLTALYPDISEFMIHRKMLRQCGGDLDHAVKGRTTEQSSAENIINILEEVTPRKRIGSSRVNLKKV
;
A
#
# COMPACT_ATOMS: atom_id res chain seq x y z
N MET A 1 21.34 17.90 18.21
CA MET A 1 21.09 18.22 16.79
C MET A 1 21.63 19.61 16.51
N SER A 2 22.60 19.71 15.60
CA SER A 2 23.20 20.98 15.18
C SER A 2 22.24 21.76 14.27
N GLN A 3 22.47 23.08 14.11
CA GLN A 3 21.67 23.91 13.20
C GLN A 3 21.85 23.52 11.72
N GLU A 4 22.95 22.86 11.36
CA GLU A 4 23.22 22.41 9.99
C GLU A 4 22.35 21.22 9.62
N LEU A 5 22.24 20.21 10.50
CA LEU A 5 21.36 19.05 10.29
C LEU A 5 19.89 19.45 10.14
N LEU A 6 19.45 20.53 10.80
CA LEU A 6 18.09 21.06 10.67
C LEU A 6 17.78 21.63 9.27
N LYS A 7 18.79 22.07 8.51
CA LYS A 7 18.61 22.61 7.16
C LYS A 7 18.41 21.51 6.11
N GLU A 8 18.89 20.30 6.40
CA GLU A 8 18.76 19.13 5.52
C GLU A 8 17.40 18.45 5.67
N VAL A 9 16.69 18.69 6.77
CA VAL A 9 15.36 18.12 7.00
C VAL A 9 14.39 18.59 5.90
N PRO A 10 13.71 17.67 5.20
CA PRO A 10 12.77 18.03 4.14
C PRO A 10 11.70 19.00 4.64
N ARG A 11 11.18 19.84 3.75
CA ARG A 11 10.13 20.81 4.08
C ARG A 11 8.84 20.06 4.42
N PRO A 12 7.95 20.62 5.26
CA PRO A 12 6.72 19.93 5.65
C PRO A 12 5.85 19.47 4.47
N LYS A 13 5.87 20.19 3.34
CA LYS A 13 5.15 19.80 2.12
C LYS A 13 5.69 18.54 1.44
N GLU A 14 6.93 18.15 1.73
CA GLU A 14 7.62 16.96 1.20
C GLU A 14 7.41 15.74 2.12
N TRP A 15 6.71 15.92 3.25
CA TRP A 15 6.38 14.85 4.18
C TRP A 15 5.05 14.19 3.77
N PRO A 16 4.80 12.94 4.20
CA PRO A 16 3.52 12.30 3.97
C PRO A 16 2.39 13.10 4.63
N HIS A 17 1.27 13.25 3.92
CA HIS A 17 0.06 13.87 4.45
C HIS A 17 -0.96 12.79 4.78
N PHE A 18 -1.85 13.07 5.73
CA PHE A 18 -2.85 12.12 6.19
C PHE A 18 -4.20 12.78 6.38
N SER A 19 -5.16 12.40 5.55
CA SER A 19 -6.53 12.89 5.49
C SER A 19 -7.52 12.05 6.32
N GLY A 20 -7.18 10.77 6.55
CA GLY A 20 -8.00 9.81 7.26
C GLY A 20 -9.03 9.10 6.38
N GLU A 21 -8.87 9.17 5.06
CA GLU A 21 -9.85 8.71 4.08
C GLU A 21 -9.31 7.61 3.14
N GLY A 22 -7.98 7.48 3.00
CA GLY A 22 -7.38 6.46 2.14
C GLY A 22 -7.37 5.06 2.77
N GLU A 23 -7.35 4.02 1.94
CA GLU A 23 -7.41 2.61 2.35
C GLU A 23 -6.24 2.23 3.27
N TYR A 24 -5.03 2.72 2.99
CA TYR A 24 -3.80 2.43 3.75
C TYR A 24 -3.08 3.68 4.26
N GLU A 25 -3.73 4.84 4.14
CA GLU A 25 -3.09 6.15 4.32
C GLU A 25 -2.46 6.31 5.71
N HIS A 26 -3.06 5.72 6.75
CA HIS A 26 -2.53 5.75 8.11
C HIS A 26 -1.22 4.95 8.25
N MET A 27 -1.09 3.82 7.55
CA MET A 27 0.11 2.99 7.56
C MET A 27 1.24 3.66 6.77
N GLU A 28 0.93 4.19 5.59
CA GLU A 28 1.88 4.93 4.76
C GLU A 28 2.39 6.18 5.46
N PHE A 29 1.48 6.91 6.12
CA PHE A 29 1.83 8.07 6.94
C PHE A 29 2.78 7.68 8.07
N ILE A 30 2.45 6.67 8.87
CA ILE A 30 3.30 6.21 9.98
C ILE A 30 4.69 5.80 9.46
N ARG A 31 4.74 4.99 8.40
CA ARG A 31 6.00 4.51 7.82
C ARG A 31 6.85 5.65 7.28
N GLY A 32 6.26 6.59 6.54
CA GLY A 32 6.98 7.74 6.00
C GLY A 32 7.53 8.64 7.09
N ILE A 33 6.79 8.82 8.20
CA ILE A 33 7.29 9.57 9.36
C ILE A 33 8.41 8.80 10.08
N ASP A 34 8.29 7.48 10.25
CA ASP A 34 9.34 6.65 10.86
C ASP A 34 10.65 6.74 10.05
N ILE A 35 10.60 6.62 8.72
CA ILE A 35 11.77 6.77 7.83
C ILE A 35 12.40 8.16 7.98
N ILE A 36 11.63 9.24 7.85
CA ILE A 36 12.16 10.61 7.98
C ILE A 36 12.74 10.85 9.38
N LYS A 37 12.12 10.27 10.41
CA LYS A 37 12.62 10.40 11.78
C LYS A 37 13.95 9.66 11.96
N GLU A 38 14.11 8.49 11.36
CA GLU A 38 15.33 7.69 11.38
C GLU A 38 16.45 8.37 10.59
N ASP A 39 16.21 8.69 9.32
CA ASP A 39 17.20 9.28 8.40
C ASP A 39 17.78 10.61 8.90
N PHE A 40 16.97 11.41 9.60
CA PHE A 40 17.34 12.75 10.09
C PHE A 40 17.45 12.83 11.62
N GLU A 41 17.42 11.69 12.31
CA GLU A 41 17.51 11.59 13.78
C GLU A 41 16.57 12.56 14.54
N LEU A 42 15.33 12.70 14.05
CA LEU A 42 14.44 13.76 14.53
C LEU A 42 13.85 13.42 15.91
N PRO A 43 13.86 14.35 16.87
CA PRO A 43 13.12 14.21 18.11
C PRO A 43 11.63 14.40 17.84
N ASP A 44 10.80 13.68 18.59
CA ASP A 44 9.34 13.64 18.40
C ASP A 44 8.73 15.05 18.37
N ARG A 45 9.23 15.97 19.18
CA ARG A 45 8.76 17.36 19.22
C ARG A 45 8.78 18.05 17.85
N LEU A 46 9.73 17.73 16.97
CA LEU A 46 9.82 18.35 15.64
C LEU A 46 8.84 17.72 14.66
N VAL A 47 8.65 16.41 14.74
CA VAL A 47 7.62 15.69 13.98
C VAL A 47 6.23 16.24 14.35
N ILE A 48 5.93 16.32 15.65
CA ILE A 48 4.63 16.73 16.15
C ILE A 48 4.33 18.20 15.84
N LYS A 49 5.34 19.08 15.82
CA LYS A 49 5.16 20.48 15.38
C LYS A 49 4.62 20.60 13.95
N ARG A 50 4.88 19.60 13.11
CA ARG A 50 4.41 19.56 11.71
C ARG A 50 3.00 18.97 11.58
N PHE A 51 2.45 18.32 12.60
CA PHE A 51 1.14 17.66 12.51
C PHE A 51 0.00 18.59 12.08
N ASN A 52 0.07 19.87 12.45
CA ASN A 52 -0.94 20.83 12.01
C ASN A 52 -1.01 21.02 10.49
N THR A 53 0.07 20.75 9.76
CA THR A 53 0.11 20.80 8.29
C THR A 53 -0.03 19.42 7.65
N LEU A 54 0.45 18.37 8.32
CA LEU A 54 0.46 17.01 7.76
C LEU A 54 -0.90 16.32 7.85
N PHE A 55 -1.64 16.55 8.93
CA PHE A 55 -3.02 16.10 9.01
C PHE A 55 -3.92 17.02 8.20
N THR A 56 -4.80 16.43 7.39
CA THR A 56 -5.77 17.15 6.57
C THR A 56 -7.18 16.58 6.79
N ARG A 57 -8.21 17.27 6.29
CA ARG A 57 -9.62 16.82 6.32
C ARG A 57 -10.08 16.28 7.69
N SER A 58 -10.60 15.06 7.73
CA SER A 58 -11.16 14.43 8.93
C SER A 58 -10.08 14.17 9.99
N ALA A 59 -8.87 13.79 9.56
CA ALA A 59 -7.76 13.52 10.46
C ALA A 59 -7.24 14.79 11.14
N HIS A 60 -7.28 15.95 10.46
CA HIS A 60 -6.93 17.24 11.08
C HIS A 60 -7.85 17.59 12.24
N ARG A 61 -9.17 17.46 12.05
CA ARG A 61 -10.18 17.71 13.11
C ARG A 61 -9.97 16.78 14.30
N TRP A 62 -9.71 15.49 14.03
CA TRP A 62 -9.38 14.51 15.06
C TRP A 62 -8.10 14.88 15.83
N TYR A 63 -7.05 15.27 15.11
CA TYR A 63 -5.77 15.68 15.70
C TYR A 63 -5.94 16.86 16.66
N ILE A 64 -6.64 17.92 16.24
CA ILE A 64 -6.85 19.10 17.08
C ILE A 64 -7.56 18.72 18.39
N LYS A 65 -8.61 17.90 18.32
CA LYS A 65 -9.35 17.43 19.50
C LYS A 65 -8.45 16.65 20.47
N LEU A 66 -7.67 15.69 19.96
CA LEU A 66 -6.76 14.89 20.78
C LEU A 66 -5.64 15.75 21.39
N ARG A 67 -5.11 16.69 20.61
CA ARG A 67 -4.04 17.59 21.04
C ARG A 67 -4.50 18.50 22.17
N GLN A 68 -5.73 18.99 22.12
CA GLN A 68 -6.33 19.78 23.20
C GLN A 68 -6.55 18.95 24.46
N ALA A 69 -6.99 17.69 24.33
CA ALA A 69 -7.29 16.83 25.47
C ALA A 69 -6.04 16.25 26.17
N HIS A 70 -5.00 15.91 25.42
CA HIS A 70 -3.84 15.17 25.94
C HIS A 70 -2.51 15.94 25.87
N GLY A 71 -2.50 17.15 25.31
CA GLY A 71 -1.32 18.01 25.26
C GLY A 71 -0.16 17.43 24.43
N HIS A 72 1.06 17.60 24.94
CA HIS A 72 2.28 17.08 24.31
C HIS A 72 2.45 15.59 24.60
N GLN A 73 2.49 14.78 23.54
CA GLN A 73 2.63 13.33 23.60
C GLN A 73 3.78 12.87 22.71
N SER A 74 4.32 11.67 22.93
CA SER A 74 5.40 11.09 22.12
C SER A 74 4.89 10.62 20.75
N TRP A 75 5.82 10.42 19.80
CA TRP A 75 5.49 9.83 18.50
C TRP A 75 4.90 8.43 18.66
N THR A 76 5.45 7.61 19.58
CA THR A 76 4.90 6.28 19.92
C THR A 76 3.43 6.34 20.34
N TRP A 77 3.06 7.32 21.16
CA TRP A 77 1.66 7.52 21.57
C TRP A 77 0.76 7.88 20.38
N TRP A 78 1.25 8.76 19.50
CA TRP A 78 0.51 9.12 18.29
C TRP A 78 0.34 7.95 17.33
N LYS A 79 1.38 7.13 17.11
CA LYS A 79 1.28 5.89 16.33
C LYS A 79 0.18 4.99 16.87
N ALA A 80 0.20 4.72 18.17
CA ALA A 80 -0.81 3.88 18.81
C ALA A 80 -2.24 4.43 18.63
N THR A 81 -2.41 5.75 18.73
CA THR A 81 -3.75 6.34 18.64
C THR A 81 -4.25 6.46 17.18
N ILE A 82 -3.34 6.66 16.21
CA ILE A 82 -3.64 6.55 14.78
C ILE A 82 -4.09 5.11 14.45
N ILE A 83 -3.33 4.11 14.87
CA ILE A 83 -3.65 2.70 14.63
C ILE A 83 -5.00 2.35 15.26
N ASN A 84 -5.24 2.72 16.52
CA ASN A 84 -6.52 2.44 17.18
C ASN A 84 -7.70 3.09 16.43
N LYS A 85 -7.53 4.31 15.91
CA LYS A 85 -8.61 5.02 15.21
C LYS A 85 -8.87 4.48 13.81
N TRP A 86 -7.83 4.20 13.02
CA TRP A 86 -7.96 3.92 11.57
C TRP A 86 -7.64 2.48 11.15
N ALA A 87 -6.96 1.70 11.98
CA ALA A 87 -6.70 0.26 11.76
C ALA A 87 -7.62 -0.62 12.63
N ASN A 88 -8.85 -0.15 12.88
CA ASN A 88 -9.85 -0.85 13.69
C ASN A 88 -10.46 -2.06 12.98
N ASP A 89 -11.28 -2.84 13.69
CA ASP A 89 -11.86 -4.08 13.15
C ASP A 89 -12.70 -3.87 11.89
N ALA A 90 -13.46 -2.76 11.82
CA ALA A 90 -14.25 -2.46 10.63
C ALA A 90 -13.36 -2.20 9.41
N TRP A 91 -12.21 -1.54 9.61
CA TRP A 91 -11.20 -1.39 8.56
C TRP A 91 -10.58 -2.74 8.17
N ARG A 92 -10.23 -3.60 9.14
CA ARG A 92 -9.67 -4.94 8.87
C ARG A 92 -10.61 -5.77 8.02
N VAL A 93 -11.88 -5.86 8.40
CA VAL A 93 -12.91 -6.59 7.64
C VAL A 93 -13.05 -6.02 6.22
N LYS A 94 -13.03 -4.69 6.06
CA LYS A 94 -13.09 -4.05 4.75
C LYS A 94 -11.92 -4.46 3.86
N VAL A 95 -10.69 -4.44 4.39
CA VAL A 95 -9.48 -4.80 3.64
C VAL A 95 -9.42 -6.29 3.34
N GLU A 96 -9.81 -7.15 4.30
CA GLU A 96 -9.93 -8.60 4.10
C GLU A 96 -10.92 -8.92 2.97
N THR A 97 -12.12 -8.34 3.03
CA THR A 97 -13.15 -8.50 1.99
C THR A 97 -12.63 -8.01 0.63
N ALA A 98 -11.92 -6.89 0.60
CA ALA A 98 -11.34 -6.34 -0.63
C ALA A 98 -10.25 -7.26 -1.20
N PHE A 99 -9.45 -7.92 -0.37
CA PHE A 99 -8.48 -8.92 -0.80
C PHE A 99 -9.18 -10.20 -1.32
N GLU A 100 -10.13 -10.74 -0.57
CA GLU A 100 -10.82 -11.99 -0.90
C GLU A 100 -11.67 -11.91 -2.17
N SER A 101 -12.20 -10.73 -2.48
CA SER A 101 -12.98 -10.50 -3.71
C SER A 101 -12.14 -10.14 -4.93
N ALA A 102 -10.85 -9.82 -4.76
CA ALA A 102 -9.98 -9.33 -5.82
C ALA A 102 -9.25 -10.46 -6.56
N ASN A 103 -10.00 -11.38 -7.18
CA ASN A 103 -9.45 -12.39 -8.08
C ASN A 103 -8.77 -11.72 -9.29
N PHE A 104 -7.59 -12.23 -9.68
CA PHE A 104 -6.89 -11.74 -10.87
C PHE A 104 -7.66 -12.12 -12.14
N ASN A 105 -7.96 -11.13 -12.98
CA ASN A 105 -8.62 -11.30 -14.26
C ASN A 105 -7.68 -10.91 -15.40
N SER A 106 -7.20 -11.89 -16.16
CA SER A 106 -6.26 -11.68 -17.26
C SER A 106 -6.78 -10.75 -18.38
N ASP A 107 -8.10 -10.60 -18.54
CA ASP A 107 -8.65 -9.73 -19.59
C ASP A 107 -8.75 -8.26 -19.17
N LYS A 108 -8.76 -7.99 -17.87
CA LYS A 108 -9.06 -6.67 -17.29
C LYS A 108 -7.90 -6.08 -16.50
N ASP A 109 -7.18 -6.92 -15.77
CA ASP A 109 -6.18 -6.49 -14.81
C ASP A 109 -4.80 -6.41 -15.45
N LYS A 110 -4.00 -5.46 -14.97
CA LYS A 110 -2.56 -5.43 -15.22
C LYS A 110 -1.87 -6.13 -14.06
N ALA A 111 -0.98 -7.08 -14.37
CA ALA A 111 -0.31 -7.91 -13.39
C ALA A 111 0.40 -7.11 -12.29
N LEU A 112 1.28 -6.18 -12.65
CA LEU A 112 2.06 -5.40 -11.69
C LEU A 112 1.16 -4.58 -10.72
N PRO A 113 0.23 -3.71 -11.19
CA PRO A 113 -0.66 -2.98 -10.29
C PRO A 113 -1.52 -3.88 -9.40
N TRP A 114 -2.08 -4.97 -9.94
CA TRP A 114 -2.88 -5.90 -9.16
C TRP A 114 -2.03 -6.59 -8.08
N PHE A 115 -0.83 -7.06 -8.44
CA PHE A 115 0.08 -7.72 -7.54
C PHE A 115 0.50 -6.80 -6.39
N CYS A 116 0.95 -5.58 -6.71
CA CYS A 116 1.33 -4.59 -5.70
C CYS A 116 0.16 -4.30 -4.76
N GLN A 117 -1.04 -4.06 -5.29
CA GLN A 117 -2.22 -3.80 -4.46
C GLN A 117 -2.53 -4.96 -3.50
N GLN A 118 -2.52 -6.21 -3.97
CA GLN A 118 -2.78 -7.36 -3.09
C GLN A 118 -1.66 -7.57 -2.04
N LYS A 119 -0.40 -7.34 -2.41
CA LYS A 119 0.74 -7.37 -1.48
C LYS A 119 0.58 -6.32 -0.39
N ASP A 120 0.15 -5.10 -0.74
CA ASP A 120 -0.11 -4.03 0.20
C ASP A 120 -1.23 -4.39 1.18
N ARG A 121 -2.35 -4.96 0.69
CA ARG A 121 -3.46 -5.42 1.54
C ARG A 121 -2.98 -6.43 2.60
N LEU A 122 -2.25 -7.44 2.16
CA LEU A 122 -1.78 -8.52 3.03
C LEU A 122 -0.75 -8.03 4.06
N THR A 123 0.17 -7.16 3.63
CA THR A 123 1.17 -6.55 4.52
C THR A 123 0.52 -5.64 5.55
N ALA A 124 -0.55 -4.93 5.18
CA ALA A 124 -1.30 -4.07 6.09
C ALA A 124 -2.10 -4.87 7.13
N LEU A 125 -2.69 -6.00 6.73
CA LEU A 125 -3.46 -6.87 7.63
C LEU A 125 -2.56 -7.68 8.58
N TYR A 126 -1.42 -8.15 8.07
CA TYR A 126 -0.53 -9.08 8.74
C TYR A 126 0.92 -8.59 8.62
N PRO A 127 1.37 -7.64 9.46
CA PRO A 127 2.71 -7.05 9.33
C PRO A 127 3.87 -8.06 9.40
N ASP A 128 3.68 -9.16 10.12
CA ASP A 128 4.69 -10.21 10.34
C ASP A 128 4.55 -11.40 9.38
N ILE A 129 3.71 -11.29 8.34
CA ILE A 129 3.55 -12.36 7.35
C ILE A 129 4.82 -12.50 6.49
N SER A 130 5.26 -13.74 6.28
CA SER A 130 6.41 -13.98 5.40
C SER A 130 6.07 -13.72 3.93
N GLU A 131 7.06 -13.29 3.16
CA GLU A 131 6.89 -13.03 1.71
C GLU A 131 6.37 -14.28 0.97
N PHE A 132 6.85 -15.47 1.34
CA PHE A 132 6.31 -16.73 0.84
C PHE A 132 4.81 -16.88 1.10
N MET A 133 4.33 -16.55 2.31
CA MET A 133 2.91 -16.65 2.64
C MET A 133 2.07 -15.59 1.92
N ILE A 134 2.63 -14.39 1.70
CA ILE A 134 2.01 -13.37 0.83
C ILE A 134 1.80 -13.94 -0.56
N HIS A 135 2.88 -14.42 -1.21
CA HIS A 135 2.83 -14.98 -2.55
C HIS A 135 1.83 -16.14 -2.64
N ARG A 136 1.87 -17.06 -1.67
CA ARG A 136 0.95 -18.20 -1.61
C ARG A 136 -0.51 -17.77 -1.52
N LYS A 137 -0.83 -16.75 -0.71
CA LYS A 137 -2.20 -16.20 -0.60
C LYS A 137 -2.63 -15.51 -1.89
N MET A 138 -1.75 -14.73 -2.52
CA MET A 138 -2.04 -14.04 -3.78
C MET A 138 -2.25 -15.03 -4.93
N LEU A 139 -1.45 -16.09 -5.02
CA LEU A 139 -1.62 -17.12 -6.05
C LEU A 139 -2.95 -17.88 -5.93
N ARG A 140 -3.56 -17.93 -4.75
CA ARG A 140 -4.93 -18.47 -4.58
C ARG A 140 -6.01 -17.57 -5.19
N GLN A 141 -5.70 -16.29 -5.41
CA GLN A 141 -6.59 -15.34 -6.10
C GLN A 141 -6.49 -15.46 -7.64
N CYS A 142 -5.62 -16.34 -8.15
CA CYS A 142 -5.62 -16.74 -9.56
C CYS A 142 -6.62 -17.89 -9.71
N GLY A 143 -7.88 -17.59 -10.04
CA GLY A 143 -8.93 -18.60 -10.16
C GLY A 143 -8.94 -19.34 -11.51
N GLY A 144 -9.62 -20.49 -11.55
CA GLY A 144 -9.93 -21.22 -12.79
C GLY A 144 -8.69 -21.68 -13.56
N ASP A 145 -8.69 -21.49 -14.88
CA ASP A 145 -7.62 -21.94 -15.77
C ASP A 145 -6.27 -21.23 -15.52
N LEU A 146 -6.31 -20.02 -14.92
CA LEU A 146 -5.10 -19.28 -14.53
C LEU A 146 -4.41 -19.94 -13.35
N ASP A 147 -5.15 -20.60 -12.46
CA ASP A 147 -4.58 -21.26 -11.28
C ASP A 147 -3.51 -22.28 -11.68
N HIS A 148 -3.84 -23.14 -12.65
CA HIS A 148 -2.92 -24.16 -13.14
C HIS A 148 -1.78 -23.54 -13.95
N ALA A 149 -2.07 -22.54 -14.81
CA ALA A 149 -1.08 -21.91 -15.67
C ALA A 149 0.00 -21.14 -14.88
N VAL A 150 -0.39 -20.50 -13.78
CA VAL A 150 0.51 -19.74 -12.91
C VAL A 150 1.20 -20.68 -11.93
N LYS A 151 0.46 -21.53 -11.20
CA LYS A 151 1.06 -22.41 -10.17
C LYS A 151 2.06 -23.41 -10.76
N GLY A 152 1.82 -23.91 -11.97
CA GLY A 152 2.76 -24.81 -12.65
C GLY A 152 4.10 -24.14 -13.01
N ARG A 153 4.18 -22.82 -12.98
CA ARG A 153 5.37 -22.02 -13.32
C ARG A 153 6.01 -21.33 -12.12
N THR A 154 5.33 -21.33 -10.96
CA THR A 154 5.84 -20.76 -9.72
C THR A 154 6.32 -21.84 -8.76
N THR A 155 7.36 -21.53 -7.99
CA THR A 155 7.88 -22.33 -6.88
C THR A 155 7.78 -21.54 -5.57
N GLU A 156 8.06 -22.19 -4.44
CA GLU A 156 8.07 -21.53 -3.13
C GLU A 156 9.13 -20.41 -3.04
N GLN A 157 10.17 -20.47 -3.86
CA GLN A 157 11.26 -19.50 -3.96
C GLN A 157 11.03 -18.43 -5.03
N SER A 158 9.86 -18.41 -5.69
CA SER A 158 9.58 -17.43 -6.73
C SER A 158 9.52 -16.02 -6.13
N SER A 159 10.30 -15.12 -6.72
CA SER A 159 10.29 -13.69 -6.39
C SER A 159 8.98 -13.03 -6.85
N ALA A 160 8.69 -11.85 -6.31
CA ALA A 160 7.58 -11.02 -6.77
C ALA A 160 7.68 -10.74 -8.28
N GLU A 161 8.87 -10.41 -8.77
CA GLU A 161 9.12 -10.15 -10.19
C GLU A 161 8.83 -11.37 -11.08
N ASN A 162 9.29 -12.56 -10.65
CA ASN A 162 9.00 -13.80 -11.37
C ASN A 162 7.49 -14.06 -11.46
N ILE A 163 6.75 -13.86 -10.37
CA ILE A 163 5.29 -14.06 -10.35
C ILE A 163 4.60 -13.04 -11.26
N ILE A 164 5.00 -11.77 -11.21
CA ILE A 164 4.46 -10.71 -12.08
C ILE A 164 4.68 -11.06 -13.55
N ASN A 165 5.90 -11.45 -13.93
CA ASN A 165 6.23 -11.82 -15.32
C ASN A 165 5.38 -13.01 -15.79
N ILE A 166 5.18 -14.03 -14.93
CA ILE A 166 4.30 -15.17 -15.25
C ILE A 166 2.85 -14.70 -15.47
N LEU A 167 2.34 -13.81 -14.62
CA LEU A 167 0.99 -13.24 -14.76
C LEU A 167 0.82 -12.45 -16.07
N GLU A 168 1.86 -11.71 -16.49
CA GLU A 168 1.88 -11.00 -17.77
C GLU A 168 1.92 -11.94 -18.97
N GLU A 169 2.63 -13.07 -18.87
CA GLU A 169 2.72 -14.07 -19.94
C GLU A 169 1.42 -14.85 -20.15
N VAL A 170 0.73 -15.21 -19.07
CA VAL A 170 -0.56 -15.94 -19.15
C VAL A 170 -1.70 -15.03 -19.59
N THR A 171 -1.51 -13.71 -19.49
CA THR A 171 -2.47 -12.73 -19.99
C THR A 171 -2.47 -12.74 -21.51
N PRO A 172 -3.58 -13.10 -22.19
CA PRO A 172 -3.60 -13.19 -23.64
C PRO A 172 -3.23 -11.84 -24.26
N ARG A 173 -2.11 -11.80 -25.00
CA ARG A 173 -1.73 -10.62 -25.78
C ARG A 173 -2.91 -10.28 -26.70
N LYS A 174 -3.55 -9.12 -26.48
CA LYS A 174 -4.53 -8.58 -27.43
C LYS A 174 -3.85 -8.53 -28.81
N ARG A 175 -4.22 -9.44 -29.71
CA ARG A 175 -3.73 -9.45 -31.09
C ARG A 175 -4.22 -8.17 -31.76
N ILE A 176 -3.38 -7.15 -31.79
CA ILE A 176 -3.54 -6.01 -32.70
C ILE A 176 -3.19 -6.56 -34.09
N GLY A 177 -4.20 -7.01 -34.84
CA GLY A 177 -3.97 -7.55 -36.19
C GLY A 177 -5.07 -8.49 -36.69
N SER A 178 -6.28 -8.00 -36.86
CA SER A 178 -7.24 -8.61 -37.81
C SER A 178 -8.19 -7.56 -38.35
N SER A 179 -7.63 -6.52 -38.97
CA SER A 179 -8.34 -5.83 -40.05
C SER A 179 -8.21 -6.73 -41.28
N ARG A 180 -9.22 -7.59 -41.51
CA ARG A 180 -9.41 -8.26 -42.80
C ARG A 180 -9.58 -7.16 -43.86
N VAL A 181 -8.53 -6.94 -44.67
CA VAL A 181 -8.65 -6.20 -45.92
C VAL A 181 -9.53 -7.05 -46.84
N ASN A 182 -10.79 -6.64 -47.00
CA ASN A 182 -11.68 -7.19 -48.03
C ASN A 182 -11.18 -6.69 -49.39
N LEU A 183 -10.34 -7.49 -50.05
CA LEU A 183 -10.07 -7.34 -51.48
C LEU A 183 -11.34 -7.77 -52.23
N LYS A 184 -12.17 -6.78 -52.58
CA LYS A 184 -13.17 -6.95 -53.64
C LYS A 184 -12.41 -7.15 -54.96
N LYS A 185 -12.54 -8.35 -55.53
CA LYS A 185 -12.16 -8.64 -56.91
C LYS A 185 -12.98 -7.75 -57.85
N VAL A 186 -12.29 -7.06 -58.75
CA VAL A 186 -12.83 -6.47 -60.00
C VAL A 186 -12.73 -7.54 -61.08
#